data_AF-A0A8S3AVC4-F1
#
_entry.id   AF-A0A8S3AVC4-F1
#
_cell.length_a   1.000
_cell.length_b   1.000
_cell.length_c   1.000
_cell.angle_alpha   90.00
_cell.angle_beta   90.00
_cell.angle_gamma   90.00
#
_symmetry.space_group_name_H-M   'P 1'
#
loop_
_entity.id
_entity.type
_entity.pdbx_description
1 polymer ?
#
loop_
_entity_poly.entity_id
_entity_poly.type
_entity_poly.pdbx_seq_one_letter_code
_entity_poly.pdbx_strand_id
1 'polypeptide(L)' 'MDPQRMQIFIQDQIRKLIAFRGNCNEDISQWLYNTETVLDSVQLQTSNKFLVVQSYLIGTASVWFDFHKSDIHDWDTF' A
#
# COMPACT_ATOMS: atom_id res chain seq x y z
N MET A 1 19.10 -14.70 6.65
CA MET A 1 19.16 -14.03 5.34
C MET A 1 20.03 -12.80 5.51
N ASP A 2 20.89 -12.47 4.55
CA ASP A 2 21.71 -11.27 4.62
C ASP A 2 20.82 -10.00 4.59
N PRO A 3 21.07 -8.95 5.41
CA PRO A 3 20.22 -7.77 5.48
C PRO A 3 20.03 -7.04 4.13
N GLN A 4 21.06 -7.00 3.29
CA GLN A 4 20.96 -6.37 1.96
C GLN A 4 20.07 -7.20 1.03
N ARG A 5 20.19 -8.54 1.09
CA ARG A 5 19.32 -9.44 0.31
C ARG A 5 17.86 -9.33 0.72
N MET A 6 17.59 -9.16 2.02
CA MET A 6 16.24 -8.93 2.53
C MET A 6 15.67 -7.61 2.02
N GLN A 7 16.46 -6.53 2.02
CA GLN A 7 16.03 -5.23 1.52
C GLN A 7 15.71 -5.25 0.02
N ILE A 8 16.52 -5.95 -0.79
CA ILE A 8 16.26 -6.12 -2.23
C ILE A 8 14.96 -6.89 -2.45
N PHE A 9 14.75 -8.00 -1.73
CA PHE A 9 13.51 -8.78 -1.82
C PHE A 9 12.27 -7.94 -1.51
N ILE A 10 12.32 -7.13 -0.44
CA ILE A 10 11.21 -6.23 -0.06
C ILE A 10 10.90 -5.25 -1.19
N GLN A 11 11.93 -4.60 -1.75
CA GLN A 11 11.74 -3.66 -2.85
C GLN A 11 11.13 -4.32 -4.09
N ASP A 12 11.57 -5.54 -4.42
CA ASP A 12 11.05 -6.28 -5.58
C ASP A 12 9.60 -6.72 -5.39
N GLN A 13 9.15 -7.05 -4.17
CA GLN A 13 7.73 -7.32 -3.93
C GLN A 13 6.89 -6.05 -4.03
N ILE A 14 7.32 -4.96 -3.38
CA ILE A 14 6.59 -3.68 -3.40
C ILE A 14 6.44 -3.15 -4.83
N ARG A 15 7.45 -3.31 -5.69
CA ARG A 15 7.40 -2.89 -7.10
C ARG A 15 6.30 -3.56 -7.92
N LYS A 16 5.73 -4.68 -7.46
CA LYS A 16 4.62 -5.37 -8.14
C LYS A 16 3.27 -4.71 -7.88
N LEU A 17 3.18 -3.81 -6.90
CA LEU A 17 1.95 -3.08 -6.61
C LEU A 17 1.54 -2.22 -7.80
N ILE A 18 0.23 -2.17 -8.03
CA ILE A 18 -0.37 -1.35 -9.08
C ILE A 18 -0.88 -0.08 -8.40
N ALA A 19 -0.71 1.07 -9.06
CA ALA A 19 -1.22 2.32 -8.55
C ALA A 19 -2.76 2.38 -8.64
N PHE A 20 -3.42 3.00 -7.67
CA PHE A 20 -4.87 3.15 -7.62
C PHE A 20 -5.27 4.63 -7.76
N ARG A 21 -6.13 4.94 -8.74
CA ARG A 21 -6.57 6.31 -9.01
C ARG A 21 -7.85 6.71 -8.27
N GLY A 22 -8.66 5.73 -7.88
CA GLY A 22 -10.00 5.96 -7.32
C GLY A 22 -11.05 6.26 -8.39
N ASN A 23 -10.88 5.69 -9.61
CA ASN A 23 -11.87 5.79 -10.67
C ASN A 23 -12.97 4.74 -10.49
N CYS A 24 -14.18 5.02 -11.00
CA CYS A 24 -15.33 4.12 -10.87
C CYS A 24 -15.19 2.77 -11.60
N ASN A 25 -14.21 2.63 -12.49
CA ASN A 25 -13.90 1.40 -13.22
C ASN A 25 -12.77 0.58 -12.58
N GLU A 26 -12.14 1.07 -11.51
CA GLU A 26 -11.16 0.32 -10.74
C GLU A 26 -11.85 -0.47 -9.64
N ASP A 27 -11.44 -1.73 -9.46
CA ASP A 27 -11.93 -2.58 -8.38
C ASP A 27 -11.09 -2.34 -7.12
N ILE A 28 -11.65 -1.58 -6.19
CA ILE A 28 -11.00 -1.25 -4.92
C ILE A 28 -10.74 -2.50 -4.06
N SER A 29 -11.66 -3.46 -4.03
CA SER A 29 -11.53 -4.68 -3.23
C SER A 29 -10.41 -5.55 -3.76
N GLN A 30 -10.32 -5.71 -5.08
CA GLN A 30 -9.23 -6.46 -5.71
C GLN A 30 -7.88 -5.76 -5.54
N TRP A 31 -7.84 -4.42 -5.64
CA TRP A 31 -6.63 -3.65 -5.41
C TRP A 31 -6.13 -3.77 -3.98
N LEU A 32 -7.03 -3.65 -2.99
CA LEU A 32 -6.71 -3.76 -1.58
C LEU A 32 -6.18 -5.15 -1.25
N TYR A 33 -6.88 -6.21 -1.68
CA TYR A 33 -6.45 -7.60 -1.48
C TYR A 33 -5.05 -7.88 -2.02
N ASN A 34 -4.75 -7.42 -3.24
CA ASN A 34 -3.43 -7.59 -3.85
C ASN A 34 -2.36 -6.81 -3.08
N THR A 35 -2.71 -5.62 -2.60
CA THR A 35 -1.80 -4.77 -1.82
C THR A 35 -1.47 -5.41 -0.48
N GLU A 36 -2.49 -5.85 0.26
CA GLU A 36 -2.33 -6.58 1.52
C GLU A 36 -1.45 -7.82 1.35
N THR A 37 -1.75 -8.64 0.34
CA THR A 37 -0.99 -9.86 0.06
C THR A 37 0.51 -9.58 -0.13
N VAL A 38 0.85 -8.52 -0.86
CA VAL A 38 2.25 -8.11 -1.06
C VAL A 38 2.86 -7.61 0.25
N LEU A 39 2.17 -6.72 0.97
CA LEU A 39 2.67 -6.12 2.21
C LEU A 39 2.87 -7.16 3.34
N ASP A 40 1.99 -8.14 3.42
CA ASP A 40 2.07 -9.24 4.39
C ASP A 40 3.17 -10.23 4.03
N SER A 41 3.40 -10.49 2.74
CA SER A 41 4.48 -11.37 2.28
C SER A 41 5.87 -10.89 2.70
N VAL A 42 6.02 -9.58 2.94
CA VAL A 42 7.27 -8.96 3.38
C VAL A 42 7.25 -8.52 4.85
N GLN A 43 6.19 -8.84 5.59
CA GLN A 43 6.02 -8.53 7.02
C GLN A 43 6.28 -7.05 7.34
N LEU A 44 5.78 -6.14 6.51
CA LEU A 44 5.91 -4.70 6.75
C LEU A 44 5.16 -4.28 8.02
N GLN A 45 5.84 -3.50 8.86
CA GLN A 45 5.19 -2.82 9.99
C GLN A 45 4.09 -1.86 9.47
N THR A 46 3.02 -1.71 10.24
CA THR A 46 1.83 -0.91 9.87
C THR A 46 2.18 0.51 9.42
N SER A 47 3.09 1.20 10.11
CA SER A 47 3.57 2.54 9.72
C SER A 47 4.18 2.56 8.32
N ASN A 48 4.94 1.52 7.96
CA ASN A 48 5.54 1.40 6.64
C ASN A 48 4.53 0.94 5.58
N LYS A 49 3.48 0.18 5.96
CA LYS A 49 2.37 -0.16 5.05
C LYS A 49 1.71 1.11 4.52
N PHE A 50 1.44 2.08 5.38
CA PHE A 50 0.83 3.36 4.97
C PHE A 50 1.71 4.19 4.06
N LEU A 51 3.02 4.26 4.32
CA LEU A 51 3.96 4.95 3.44
C LEU A 51 4.00 4.32 2.04
N VAL A 52 3.95 2.98 1.97
CA VAL A 52 3.84 2.27 0.70
C VAL A 52 2.51 2.60 0.03
N VAL A 53 1.38 2.40 0.71
CA VAL A 53 0.05 2.70 0.15
C VAL A 53 -0.02 4.12 -0.40
N GLN A 54 0.36 5.12 0.39
CA GLN A 54 0.34 6.52 -0.03
C GLN A 54 1.13 6.76 -1.33
N SER A 55 2.25 6.04 -1.54
CA SER A 55 3.06 6.13 -2.76
C SER A 55 2.41 5.50 -3.99
N TYR A 56 1.43 4.61 -3.79
CA TYR A 56 0.67 3.94 -4.86
C TYR A 56 -0.75 4.51 -5.04
N LEU A 57 -1.21 5.39 -4.15
CA LEU A 57 -2.41 6.19 -4.37
C LEU A 57 -2.06 7.38 -5.27
N ILE A 58 -2.83 7.54 -6.34
CA ILE A 58 -2.67 8.63 -7.32
C ILE A 58 -4.03 9.24 -7.63
N GLY A 59 -4.07 10.41 -8.28
CA GLY A 59 -5.34 11.04 -8.67
C GLY A 59 -6.27 11.30 -7.48
N THR A 60 -7.55 10.95 -7.64
CA THR A 60 -8.60 11.17 -6.64
C THR A 60 -8.33 10.40 -5.34
N ALA A 61 -7.82 9.18 -5.42
CA ALA A 61 -7.51 8.38 -4.25
C ALA A 61 -6.42 8.99 -3.37
N SER A 62 -5.40 9.61 -3.98
CA SER A 62 -4.35 10.33 -3.25
C SER A 62 -4.93 11.53 -2.48
N VAL A 63 -5.79 12.32 -3.14
CA VAL A 63 -6.46 13.47 -2.52
C VAL A 63 -7.37 13.04 -1.37
N TRP A 64 -8.13 11.96 -1.57
CA TRP A 64 -8.98 11.39 -0.50
C TRP A 64 -8.14 10.97 0.70
N PHE A 65 -7.04 10.25 0.47
CA PHE A 65 -6.17 9.78 1.55
C PHE A 65 -5.56 10.94 2.32
N ASP A 66 -5.08 11.98 1.64
CA ASP A 66 -4.53 13.16 2.32
C ASP A 66 -5.53 13.89 3.21
N PHE A 67 -6.82 13.87 2.85
CA PHE A 67 -7.89 14.47 3.64
C PHE A 67 -8.29 13.61 4.86
N HIS A 68 -8.23 12.28 4.75
CA HIS A 68 -8.72 11.36 5.77
C HIS A 68 -7.62 10.67 6.59
N LYS A 69 -6.33 10.85 6.25
CA LYS A 69 -5.22 10.19 6.96
C LYS A 69 -5.11 10.50 8.45
N SER A 70 -5.72 11.58 8.94
CA SER A 70 -5.80 11.85 10.39
C SER A 70 -6.72 10.88 11.13
N ASP A 71 -7.70 10.32 10.42
CA ASP A 71 -8.75 9.46 10.98
C ASP A 71 -8.39 7.98 10.84
N ILE A 72 -7.34 7.68 10.07
CA ILE A 72 -6.78 6.34 9.86
C ILE A 72 -5.70 6.11 10.92
N HIS A 73 -5.95 5.18 11.86
CA HIS A 73 -5.07 4.90 12.99
C HIS A 73 -4.33 3.56 12.87
N ASP A 74 -4.94 2.63 12.16
CA ASP A 74 -4.42 1.30 11.90
C ASP A 74 -4.96 0.77 10.56
N TRP A 75 -4.46 -0.39 10.16
CA TRP A 75 -4.79 -0.99 8.86
C TRP A 75 -6.27 -1.39 8.75
N ASP A 76 -6.95 -1.64 9.87
CA ASP A 76 -8.36 -2.01 9.86
C ASP A 76 -9.27 -0.77 9.70
N THR A 77 -8.81 0.40 10.17
CA THR A 77 -9.49 1.70 9.96
C THR A 77 -9.24 2.33 8.58
N PHE A 78 -8.27 1.81 7.83
CA PHE A 78 -7.99 2.21 6.45
C PHE A 78 -8.96 1.53 5.47
#